data_AF-A0A1V9HHW7-F1
#
_entry.id   AF-A0A1V9HHW7-F1
#
_cell.length_a   1.000
_cell.length_b   1.000
_cell.length_c   1.000
_cell.angle_alpha   90.00
_cell.angle_beta   90.00
_cell.angle_gamma   90.00
#
_symmetry.space_group_name_H-M   'P 1'
#
loop_
_entity.id
_entity.type
_entity.pdbx_description
1 polymer ?
#
loop_
_entity_poly.entity_id
_entity_poly.type
_entity_poly.pdbx_seq_one_letter_code
_entity_poly.pdbx_strand_id
1 'polypeptide(L)'
;MALRAIPIRRAGNRENLFMGGDRELVMFSGLLAGALIFSAQEVRATVFGIALWFGALFALRLMAKADPKLRHVYLRHRRYKPYYPARSTPFRDNTPSQGKQYK
;
A
#
# COMPACT_ATOMS: atom_id res chain seq x y z
N MET A 1 10.77 -28.35 33.07
CA MET A 1 10.51 -28.64 31.64
C MET A 1 11.06 -27.46 30.85
N ALA A 2 12.13 -27.65 30.08
CA ALA A 2 12.75 -26.55 29.33
C ALA A 2 11.91 -26.20 28.09
N LEU A 3 11.64 -24.92 27.87
CA LEU A 3 10.91 -24.44 26.70
C LEU A 3 11.75 -24.66 25.43
N ARG A 4 11.18 -25.38 24.46
CA ARG A 4 11.81 -25.60 23.15
C ARG A 4 11.72 -24.32 22.32
N ALA A 5 12.84 -23.64 22.09
CA ALA A 5 12.92 -22.50 21.20
C ALA A 5 13.06 -22.96 19.74
N ILE A 6 12.14 -22.54 18.86
CA ILE A 6 12.23 -22.79 17.42
C ILE A 6 12.65 -21.47 16.74
N PRO A 7 13.74 -21.45 15.94
CA PRO A 7 14.16 -20.23 15.26
C PRO A 7 13.14 -19.84 14.19
N ILE A 8 12.55 -18.64 14.32
CA ILE A 8 11.65 -18.07 13.31
C ILE A 8 12.49 -17.59 12.12
N ARG A 9 12.38 -18.29 11.00
CA ARG A 9 13.13 -17.95 9.78
C ARG A 9 12.50 -16.75 9.09
N ARG A 10 13.26 -15.65 8.95
CA ARG A 10 12.79 -14.42 8.29
C ARG A 10 12.44 -14.59 6.81
N ALA A 11 12.83 -15.68 6.15
CA ALA A 11 12.61 -15.89 4.72
C ALA A 11 11.11 -15.90 4.33
N GLY A 12 10.23 -16.41 5.20
CA GLY A 12 8.79 -16.48 4.92
C GLY A 12 8.00 -15.18 5.21
N ASN A 13 8.61 -14.20 5.89
CA ASN A 13 7.94 -12.97 6.32
C ASN A 13 8.45 -11.70 5.62
N ARG A 14 9.28 -11.84 4.58
CA ARG A 14 9.74 -10.67 3.79
C ARG A 14 8.67 -10.30 2.78
N GLU A 15 8.34 -9.01 2.68
CA GLU A 15 7.52 -8.54 1.57
C GLU A 15 8.28 -8.64 0.24
N ASN A 16 7.61 -9.18 -0.78
CA ASN A 16 8.13 -9.27 -2.14
C ASN A 16 7.98 -7.93 -2.86
N LEU A 17 8.93 -7.02 -2.62
CA LEU A 17 9.04 -5.74 -3.29
C LEU A 17 9.54 -5.91 -4.74
N PHE A 18 9.04 -5.11 -5.67
CA PHE A 18 9.49 -5.09 -7.07
C PHE A 18 10.29 -3.81 -7.33
N MET A 19 11.52 -3.95 -7.81
CA MET A 19 12.46 -2.83 -7.99
C MET A 19 12.64 -1.94 -6.74
N GLY A 20 12.43 -2.52 -5.55
CA GLY A 20 12.50 -1.78 -4.29
C GLY A 20 11.25 -0.95 -3.95
N GLY A 21 10.13 -1.11 -4.67
CA GLY A 21 8.83 -0.51 -4.39
C GLY A 21 7.72 -1.57 -4.26
N ASP A 22 6.50 -1.15 -3.90
CA ASP A 22 5.30 -2.02 -3.97
C ASP A 22 5.09 -2.46 -5.42
N ARG A 23 4.98 -3.78 -5.63
CA ARG A 23 4.89 -4.40 -6.96
C ARG A 23 3.78 -3.79 -7.81
N GLU A 24 2.58 -3.68 -7.25
CA GLU A 24 1.42 -3.25 -8.04
C GLU A 24 1.54 -1.78 -8.42
N LEU A 25 2.03 -0.93 -7.51
CA LEU A 25 2.21 0.49 -7.77
C LEU A 25 3.31 0.75 -8.80
N VAL A 26 4.43 0.02 -8.71
CA VAL A 26 5.53 0.15 -9.67
C VAL A 26 5.06 -0.29 -11.07
N MET A 27 4.39 -1.44 -11.17
CA MET A 27 3.87 -1.93 -12.46
C MET A 27 2.83 -0.97 -13.05
N PHE A 28 1.91 -0.46 -12.22
CA PHE A 28 0.89 0.50 -12.67
C PHE A 28 1.51 1.83 -13.13
N SER A 29 2.52 2.35 -12.43
CA SER A 29 3.23 3.57 -12.83
C SER A 29 3.94 3.41 -14.18
N GLY A 30 4.58 2.25 -14.41
CA GLY A 30 5.22 1.95 -15.70
C GLY A 30 4.21 1.80 -16.83
N LEU A 31 3.06 1.17 -16.56
CA LEU A 31 1.97 1.07 -17.52
C LEU A 31 1.41 2.44 -17.89
N LEU A 32 1.14 3.31 -16.91
CA LEU A 32 0.65 4.67 -17.17
C LEU A 32 1.67 5.52 -17.95
N ALA A 33 2.95 5.44 -17.58
CA ALA A 33 4.00 6.14 -18.30
C ALA A 33 4.12 5.65 -19.75
N GLY A 34 4.10 4.33 -19.97
CA GLY A 34 4.07 3.76 -21.31
C GLY A 34 2.83 4.20 -22.11
N ALA A 35 1.65 4.12 -21.51
CA ALA A 35 0.40 4.56 -22.13
C ALA A 35 0.43 6.03 -22.54
N LEU A 36 1.02 6.91 -21.72
CA LEU A 36 1.21 8.32 -22.05
C LEU A 36 2.11 8.50 -23.28
N ILE A 37 3.24 7.79 -23.34
CA ILE A 37 4.19 7.87 -24.45
C ILE A 37 3.51 7.42 -25.75
N PHE A 38 2.81 6.28 -25.72
CA PHE A 38 2.12 5.75 -26.90
C PHE A 38 0.90 6.59 -27.31
N SER A 39 0.22 7.23 -26.36
CA SER A 39 -0.95 8.06 -26.65
C SER A 39 -0.58 9.39 -27.31
N ALA A 40 0.55 9.99 -26.93
CA ALA A 40 0.95 11.29 -27.45
C ALA A 40 1.81 11.19 -28.72
N GLN A 41 2.57 10.10 -28.88
CA GLN A 41 3.47 9.84 -30.03
C GLN A 41 4.44 11.00 -30.36
N GLU A 42 4.73 11.86 -29.38
CA GLU A 42 5.62 13.02 -29.52
C GLU A 42 6.94 12.78 -28.77
N VAL A 43 8.04 13.32 -29.30
CA VAL A 43 9.36 13.26 -28.64
C VAL A 43 9.32 13.93 -27.26
N ARG A 44 8.61 15.07 -27.14
CA ARG A 44 8.46 15.79 -25.87
C ARG A 44 7.70 14.95 -24.83
N ALA A 45 6.60 14.33 -25.26
CA ALA A 45 5.83 13.43 -24.40
C ALA A 45 6.65 12.19 -23.98
N THR A 46 7.53 11.71 -24.85
CA THR A 46 8.45 10.61 -24.53
C THR A 46 9.42 10.98 -23.41
N VAL A 47 10.09 12.13 -23.53
CA VAL A 47 11.01 12.63 -22.49
C VAL A 47 10.27 12.86 -21.18
N PHE A 48 9.09 13.47 -21.24
CA PHE A 48 8.28 13.71 -20.05
C PHE A 48 7.79 12.41 -19.40
N GLY A 49 7.33 11.44 -20.19
CA GLY A 49 6.88 10.13 -19.70
C GLY A 49 7.99 9.35 -19.02
N ILE A 50 9.20 9.37 -19.57
CA ILE A 50 10.38 8.75 -18.96
C ILE A 50 10.73 9.46 -17.64
N ALA A 51 10.80 10.80 -17.64
CA ALA A 51 11.10 11.57 -16.43
C ALA A 51 10.07 11.33 -15.32
N LEU A 52 8.78 11.30 -15.68
CA LEU A 52 7.68 10.99 -14.77
C LEU A 52 7.82 9.56 -14.21
N TRP A 53 8.16 8.58 -15.05
CA TRP A 53 8.34 7.20 -14.61
C TRP A 53 9.50 7.05 -13.62
N PHE A 54 10.66 7.63 -13.91
CA PHE A 54 11.81 7.61 -12.99
C PHE A 54 11.50 8.36 -11.70
N GLY A 55 10.80 9.50 -11.77
CA GLY A 55 10.32 10.22 -10.58
C GLY A 55 9.37 9.37 -9.73
N ALA A 56 8.43 8.69 -10.37
CA ALA A 56 7.51 7.77 -9.69
C ALA A 56 8.25 6.59 -9.05
N LEU A 57 9.21 5.97 -9.75
CA LEU A 57 10.05 4.91 -9.21
C LEU A 57 10.84 5.37 -7.97
N PHE A 58 11.41 6.57 -8.02
CA PHE A 58 12.12 7.15 -6.88
C PHE A 58 11.20 7.32 -5.67
N ALA A 59 10.02 7.91 -5.86
CA ALA A 59 9.03 8.08 -4.80
C ALA A 59 8.55 6.74 -4.21
N LEU A 60 8.25 5.76 -5.06
CA LEU A 60 7.82 4.42 -4.64
C LEU A 60 8.91 3.67 -3.87
N ARG A 61 10.18 3.87 -4.24
CA ARG A 61 11.32 3.30 -3.51
C ARG A 61 11.51 3.94 -2.14
N LEU A 62 11.32 5.26 -2.03
CA LEU A 62 11.32 5.94 -0.74
C LEU A 62 10.17 5.45 0.15
N MET A 63 8.98 5.27 -0.43
CA MET A 63 7.81 4.76 0.26
C MET A 63 8.04 3.35 0.83
N ALA A 64 8.56 2.43 0.01
CA ALA A 64 8.84 1.07 0.44
C ALA A 64 10.00 0.95 1.43
N LYS A 65 10.94 1.91 1.43
CA LYS A 65 11.99 1.99 2.46
C LYS A 65 11.42 2.40 3.83
N ALA A 66 10.37 3.24 3.85
CA ALA A 66 9.69 3.65 5.07
C ALA A 66 8.76 2.54 5.61
N ASP A 67 7.88 2.02 4.75
CA ASP A 67 7.01 0.89 5.08
C ASP A 67 6.62 0.13 3.80
N PRO A 68 7.03 -1.14 3.64
CA PRO A 68 6.62 -1.99 2.52
C PRO A 68 5.10 -2.16 2.36
N LYS A 69 4.33 -2.01 3.45
CA LYS A 69 2.87 -2.18 3.49
C LYS A 69 2.10 -0.85 3.54
N LEU A 70 2.77 0.29 3.30
CA LEU A 70 2.19 1.62 3.45
C LEU A 70 0.85 1.78 2.72
N ARG A 71 0.73 1.27 1.49
CA ARG A 71 -0.53 1.31 0.71
C ARG A 71 -1.71 0.71 1.47
N HIS A 72 -1.52 -0.46 2.06
CA HIS A 72 -2.57 -1.20 2.76
C HIS A 72 -2.99 -0.48 4.04
N VAL A 73 -2.01 0.06 4.78
CA VAL A 73 -2.25 0.87 5.97
C VAL A 73 -2.99 2.15 5.61
N TYR A 74 -2.55 2.86 4.57
CA TYR A 74 -3.17 4.11 4.11
C TYR A 74 -4.64 3.91 3.67
N LEU A 75 -4.91 2.88 2.85
CA LEU A 75 -6.27 2.55 2.41
C LEU A 75 -7.18 2.15 3.59
N ARG A 76 -6.62 1.55 4.64
CA ARG A 76 -7.35 1.25 5.86
C ARG A 76 -7.58 2.51 6.69
N HIS A 77 -6.57 3.35 6.84
CA HIS A 77 -6.65 4.62 7.56
C HIS A 77 -7.73 5.54 6.99
N ARG A 78 -7.86 5.60 5.66
CA ARG A 78 -8.94 6.37 4.99
C ARG A 78 -10.36 5.91 5.35
N ARG A 79 -10.54 4.64 5.74
CA ARG A 79 -11.84 4.10 6.18
C ARG A 79 -12.10 4.34 7.66
N TYR A 80 -11.10 4.77 8.42
CA TYR A 80 -11.25 4.98 9.84
C TYR A 80 -11.94 6.30 10.15
N LYS A 81 -12.77 6.27 11.20
CA LYS A 81 -13.44 7.47 11.70
C LYS A 81 -12.46 8.29 12.56
N PRO A 82 -12.60 9.63 12.59
CA PRO A 82 -11.80 10.49 13.46
C PRO A 82 -11.95 10.16 14.95
N TYR A 83 -13.13 9.65 15.33
CA TYR A 83 -13.42 9.26 16.70
C TYR A 83 -14.17 7.94 16.74
N TYR A 84 -13.72 7.04 17.60
CA TYR A 84 -14.38 5.78 17.93
C TYR A 84 -14.84 5.85 19.39
N PRO A 85 -16.14 6.03 19.66
CA PRO A 85 -16.63 6.06 21.05
C PRO A 85 -16.41 4.70 21.71
N ALA A 86 -16.05 4.73 23.00
CA ALA A 86 -15.97 3.52 23.82
C ALA A 86 -17.34 2.81 23.83
N ARG A 87 -17.34 1.50 23.55
CA ARG A 87 -18.55 0.67 23.45
C ARG A 87 -18.66 -0.33 24.61
N SER A 88 -18.36 0.11 25.83
CA SER A 88 -18.27 -0.75 27.01
C SER A 88 -19.52 -0.75 27.91
N THR A 89 -20.55 0.06 27.60
CA THR A 89 -21.74 0.15 28.46
C THR A 89 -22.74 -0.99 28.18
N PRO A 90 -23.28 -1.66 29.22
CA PRO A 90 -24.27 -2.73 29.07
C PRO A 90 -25.57 -2.32 28.37
N PHE A 91 -25.89 -1.02 28.39
CA PHE A 91 -27.13 -0.46 27.84
C PHE A 91 -27.01 0.02 26.38
N ARG A 92 -25.91 -0.31 25.70
CA ARG A 92 -25.67 0.15 24.32
C ARG A 92 -26.40 -0.75 23.31
N ASP A 93 -27.36 -0.17 22.58
CA ASP A 93 -27.95 -0.83 21.41
C ASP A 93 -26.98 -0.88 20.22
N ASN A 94 -26.60 -2.09 19.82
CA ASN A 94 -25.76 -2.32 18.65
C ASN A 94 -26.63 -2.56 17.42
N THR A 95 -26.87 -1.51 16.63
CA THR A 95 -27.67 -1.62 15.40
C THR A 95 -26.98 -2.51 14.35
N PRO A 96 -27.73 -3.23 13.50
CA PRO A 96 -27.16 -4.09 12.45
C PRO A 96 -26.25 -3.36 11.46
N SER A 97 -26.50 -2.06 11.25
CA SER A 97 -25.65 -1.17 10.44
C SER A 97 -24.24 -1.01 11.00
N GLN A 98 -24.07 -1.08 12.32
CA GLN A 98 -22.75 -1.01 12.97
C GLN A 98 -21.96 -2.32 12.82
N GLY A 99 -22.65 -3.47 12.80
CA GLY A 99 -22.02 -4.78 12.58
C GLY A 99 -21.38 -4.92 11.19
N LYS A 100 -21.99 -4.31 10.16
CA LYS A 100 -21.45 -4.29 8.79
C LYS A 100 -20.11 -3.55 8.66
N GLN A 101 -19.75 -2.68 9.61
CA GLN A 101 -18.48 -1.94 9.59
C GLN A 101 -17.26 -2.84 9.87
N TYR A 102 -17.47 -4.06 10.39
CA TYR A 102 -16.43 -4.99 10.82
C TYR A 102 -16.21 -6.19 9.87
N LYS A 103 -17.04 -6.34 8.82
CA LYS A 103 -16.81 -7.29 7.72
C LYS A 103 -15.96 -6.63 6.65
#